data_AF-A0A3N5J0T7-F1
#
_entry.id   AF-A0A3N5J0T7-F1
#
_cell.length_a   1.000
_cell.length_b   1.000
_cell.length_c   1.000
_cell.angle_alpha   90.00
_cell.angle_beta   90.00
_cell.angle_gamma   90.00
#
_symmetry.space_group_name_H-M   'P 1'
#
loop_
_entity.id
_entity.type
_entity.pdbx_description
1 polymer ?
#
loop_
_entity_poly.entity_id
_entity_poly.type
_entity_poly.pdbx_seq_one_letter_code
_entity_poly.pdbx_strand_id
1 'polypeptide(L)'
;MKDLFKPEDIERKVILILRILHESEVPLGARVIARRMSERNVQLSERTVRYHLKIMDERGLTRLVGRRDGRVITEHGLNEISDARVQDKIGLSISRIDILSFKTTFDVKKKRGLVPVNISFFPQKQFNDAMKVMKPVFQKKLAVSSRVAVAAAGNTLGDIVVPPGKVGLATICSIVINGVLLKHGIPIDSKFGGILQMRKGEILRFVELIHYAGSSLDPSEIFIRGKMTSVNQVVTDGEGKILANFREIPALSRSLIDKVIDDFAKAGIHGVLSIGSIGHPVCQTHVDVNKIGMILIGGLNPVAAAYEEGFDVDNKAMSTVMEYDKLKDIEKM
;
A
#
# COMPACT_ATOMS: atom_id res chain seq x y z
N MET A 1 40.02 -19.45 5.45
CA MET A 1 38.99 -19.65 4.42
C MET A 1 38.72 -18.29 3.81
N LYS A 2 38.90 -18.13 2.49
CA LYS A 2 38.53 -16.89 1.79
C LYS A 2 37.00 -16.83 1.78
N ASP A 3 36.41 -15.87 2.47
CA ASP A 3 35.02 -15.50 2.23
C ASP A 3 34.89 -15.09 0.77
N LEU A 4 34.30 -15.96 -0.05
CA LEU A 4 33.86 -15.58 -1.39
C LEU A 4 32.78 -14.52 -1.20
N PHE A 5 33.07 -13.29 -1.65
CA PHE A 5 32.12 -12.19 -1.69
C PHE A 5 30.79 -12.66 -2.29
N LYS A 6 29.71 -12.61 -1.50
CA LYS A 6 28.37 -12.89 -2.02
C LYS A 6 28.02 -11.83 -3.07
N PRO A 7 27.40 -12.19 -4.20
CA PRO A 7 26.99 -11.22 -5.24
C PRO A 7 26.18 -10.04 -4.68
N GLU A 8 25.33 -10.31 -3.68
CA GLU A 8 24.51 -9.32 -2.96
C GLU A 8 25.35 -8.27 -2.21
N ASP A 9 26.51 -8.64 -1.66
CA ASP A 9 27.40 -7.71 -0.96
C ASP A 9 28.11 -6.77 -1.92
N ILE A 10 28.36 -7.22 -3.15
CA ILE A 10 28.95 -6.41 -4.22
C ILE A 10 27.93 -5.39 -4.71
N GLU A 11 26.68 -5.83 -4.92
CA GLU A 11 25.58 -4.97 -5.34
C GLU A 11 25.29 -3.85 -4.33
N ARG A 12 25.18 -4.16 -3.03
CA ARG A 12 25.01 -3.16 -1.96
C ARG A 12 26.11 -2.09 -1.96
N LYS A 13 27.37 -2.50 -2.19
CA LYS A 13 28.51 -1.58 -2.26
C LYS A 13 28.44 -0.69 -3.50
N VAL A 14 28.04 -1.23 -4.64
CA VAL A 14 27.83 -0.49 -5.89
C VAL A 14 26.74 0.57 -5.70
N ILE A 15 25.59 0.21 -5.14
CA ILE A 15 24.50 1.16 -4.88
C ILE A 15 24.88 2.25 -3.90
N LEU A 16 25.65 1.91 -2.84
CA LEU A 16 26.12 2.91 -1.89
C LEU A 16 27.05 3.94 -2.55
N ILE A 17 27.93 3.50 -3.46
CA ILE A 17 28.79 4.41 -4.25
C ILE A 17 27.94 5.34 -5.12
N LEU A 18 26.92 4.81 -5.81
CA LEU A 18 26.01 5.64 -6.62
C LEU A 18 25.25 6.66 -5.76
N ARG A 19 24.74 6.28 -4.59
CA ARG A 19 24.07 7.22 -3.65
C ARG A 19 25.01 8.35 -3.21
N ILE A 20 26.25 8.02 -2.84
CA ILE A 20 27.26 9.02 -2.46
C ILE A 20 27.56 10.01 -3.59
N LEU A 21 27.59 9.52 -4.83
CA LEU A 21 27.77 10.36 -6.03
C LEU A 21 26.54 11.23 -6.31
N HIS A 22 25.33 10.69 -6.14
CA HIS A 22 24.08 11.43 -6.33
C HIS A 22 23.90 12.58 -5.32
N GLU A 23 24.27 12.36 -4.06
CA GLU A 23 24.21 13.37 -3.00
C GLU A 23 25.27 14.48 -3.14
N SER A 24 26.16 14.39 -4.13
CA SER A 24 27.25 15.34 -4.33
C SER A 24 26.98 16.22 -5.55
N GLU A 25 27.01 17.53 -5.35
CA GLU A 25 26.91 18.52 -6.45
C GLU A 25 28.21 18.63 -7.26
N VAL A 26 29.32 18.07 -6.74
CA VAL A 26 30.63 18.06 -7.39
C VAL A 26 31.09 16.63 -7.69
N PRO A 27 31.89 16.42 -8.74
CA PRO A 27 32.48 15.11 -9.03
C PRO A 27 33.36 14.63 -7.85
N LEU A 28 33.29 13.33 -7.53
CA LEU A 28 34.02 12.76 -6.38
C LEU A 28 35.10 11.77 -6.81
N GLY A 29 36.26 11.86 -6.14
CA GLY A 29 37.34 10.89 -6.25
C GLY A 29 37.16 9.68 -5.33
N ALA A 30 37.83 8.57 -5.67
CA ALA A 30 37.74 7.31 -4.91
C ALA A 30 38.09 7.45 -3.42
N ARG A 31 38.98 8.38 -3.07
CA ARG A 31 39.37 8.65 -1.67
C ARG A 31 38.22 9.22 -0.85
N VAL A 32 37.53 10.21 -1.40
CA VAL A 32 36.39 10.88 -0.74
C VAL A 32 35.22 9.91 -0.62
N ILE A 33 34.97 9.13 -1.67
CA ILE A 33 33.93 8.09 -1.67
C ILE A 33 34.24 7.03 -0.60
N ALA A 34 35.48 6.51 -0.54
CA ALA A 34 35.88 5.54 0.49
C ALA A 34 35.65 6.08 1.91
N ARG A 35 36.01 7.34 2.17
CA ARG A 35 35.77 7.99 3.47
C ARG A 35 34.27 8.06 3.81
N ARG A 36 33.44 8.50 2.86
CA ARG A 36 31.97 8.58 3.03
C ARG A 36 31.32 7.20 3.18
N MET A 37 31.89 6.15 2.58
CA MET A 37 31.43 4.77 2.80
C MET A 37 31.77 4.30 4.22
N SER A 38 32.97 4.62 4.73
CA SER A 38 33.36 4.32 6.12
C SER A 38 32.47 5.04 7.14
N GLU A 39 32.08 6.30 6.88
CA GLU A 39 31.10 7.05 7.69
C GLU A 39 29.72 6.35 7.76
N ARG A 40 29.42 5.47 6.79
CA ARG A 40 28.19 4.66 6.71
C ARG A 40 28.42 3.20 7.10
N ASN A 41 29.46 2.92 7.87
CA ASN A 41 29.85 1.58 8.35
C ASN A 41 30.21 0.57 7.25
N VAL A 42 30.56 1.02 6.04
CA VAL A 42 31.03 0.14 4.95
C VAL A 42 32.50 0.42 4.67
N GLN A 43 33.38 -0.47 5.13
CA GLN A 43 34.82 -0.33 4.94
C GLN A 43 35.26 -0.81 3.56
N LEU A 44 35.75 0.13 2.74
CA LEU A 44 36.41 -0.18 1.46
C LEU A 44 37.68 0.65 1.33
N SER A 45 38.75 0.00 0.84
CA SER A 45 39.98 0.72 0.51
C SER A 45 39.77 1.65 -0.70
N GLU A 46 40.52 2.74 -0.78
CA GLU A 46 40.53 3.63 -1.95
C GLU A 46 40.76 2.85 -3.27
N ARG A 47 41.63 1.84 -3.23
CA ARG A 47 41.93 0.97 -4.37
C ARG A 47 40.70 0.16 -4.81
N THR A 48 39.95 -0.39 -3.86
CA THR A 48 38.73 -1.16 -4.13
C THR A 48 37.62 -0.28 -4.68
N VAL A 49 37.45 0.93 -4.13
CA VAL A 49 36.48 1.91 -4.66
C VAL A 49 36.85 2.29 -6.10
N ARG A 50 38.13 2.52 -6.39
CA ARG A 50 38.61 2.82 -7.75
C ARG A 50 38.32 1.68 -8.74
N TYR A 51 38.43 0.43 -8.28
CA TYR A 51 38.09 -0.74 -9.08
C TYR A 51 36.59 -0.79 -9.43
N HIS A 52 35.71 -0.61 -8.45
CA HIS A 52 34.27 -0.56 -8.69
C HIS A 52 33.88 0.57 -9.64
N LEU A 53 34.43 1.76 -9.44
CA LEU A 53 34.16 2.91 -10.30
C LEU A 53 34.59 2.69 -11.76
N LYS A 54 35.65 1.90 -12.02
CA LYS A 54 36.04 1.54 -13.39
C LYS A 54 34.97 0.66 -14.04
N ILE A 55 34.48 -0.35 -13.32
CA ILE A 55 33.40 -1.23 -13.80
C ILE A 55 32.10 -0.44 -14.01
N MET A 56 31.80 0.51 -13.12
CA MET A 56 30.62 1.38 -13.25
C MET A 56 30.69 2.30 -14.46
N ASP A 57 31.88 2.79 -14.83
CA ASP A 57 32.07 3.54 -16.08
C ASP A 57 31.84 2.63 -17.30
N GLU A 58 32.38 1.40 -17.28
CA GLU A 58 32.19 0.42 -18.36
C GLU A 58 30.70 0.03 -18.53
N ARG A 59 29.93 0.07 -17.45
CA ARG A 59 28.47 -0.15 -17.44
C ARG A 59 27.64 1.11 -17.66
N GLY A 60 28.28 2.28 -17.84
CA GLY A 60 27.59 3.55 -18.07
C GLY A 60 26.82 4.10 -16.85
N LEU A 61 27.05 3.58 -15.63
CA LEU A 61 26.41 4.04 -14.39
C LEU A 61 27.07 5.32 -13.83
N THR A 62 28.36 5.48 -14.10
CA THR A 62 29.14 6.66 -13.75
C THR A 62 29.89 7.19 -14.96
N ARG A 63 30.32 8.45 -14.89
CA ARG A 63 31.15 9.07 -15.92
C ARG A 63 32.31 9.82 -15.28
N LEU A 64 33.51 9.58 -15.80
CA LEU A 64 34.72 10.32 -15.43
C LEU A 64 34.68 11.72 -16.05
N VAL A 65 34.73 12.77 -15.21
CA VAL A 65 34.75 14.17 -15.69
C VAL A 65 36.18 14.65 -15.92
N GLY A 66 37.14 14.15 -15.15
CA GLY A 66 38.57 14.41 -15.33
C GLY A 66 39.42 13.53 -14.41
N ARG A 67 40.71 13.32 -14.76
CA ARG A 67 41.63 12.48 -13.93
C ARG A 67 41.83 13.04 -12.51
N ARG A 68 41.66 14.35 -12.32
CA ARG A 68 41.77 15.04 -11.02
C ARG A 68 40.40 15.38 -10.41
N ASP A 69 39.36 15.46 -11.23
CA ASP A 69 38.03 15.93 -10.79
C ASP A 69 37.15 14.78 -10.28
N GLY A 70 37.36 13.54 -10.73
CA GLY A 70 36.62 12.38 -10.25
C GLY A 70 35.41 12.04 -11.12
N ARG A 71 34.39 11.40 -10.53
CA ARG A 71 33.23 10.86 -11.24
C ARG A 71 31.93 11.53 -10.85
N VAL A 72 31.01 11.55 -11.79
CA VAL A 72 29.60 11.89 -11.58
C VAL A 72 28.73 10.68 -11.90
N ILE A 73 27.54 10.63 -11.32
CA ILE A 73 26.52 9.66 -11.68
C ILE A 73 25.86 10.02 -13.01
N THR A 74 25.46 9.02 -13.80
CA THR A 74 24.68 9.21 -15.04
C THR A 74 23.19 9.02 -14.77
N GLU A 75 22.34 9.33 -15.75
CA GLU A 75 20.90 9.00 -15.68
C GLU A 75 20.66 7.49 -15.53
N HIS A 76 21.45 6.65 -16.22
CA HIS A 76 21.39 5.21 -16.06
C HIS A 76 21.78 4.77 -14.64
N GLY A 77 22.79 5.41 -14.04
CA GLY A 77 23.14 5.22 -12.64
C GLY A 77 22.04 5.65 -11.65
N LEU A 78 21.30 6.72 -11.97
CA LEU A 78 20.15 7.14 -11.16
C LEU A 78 19.00 6.12 -11.22
N ASN A 79 18.73 5.57 -12.41
CA ASN A 79 17.76 4.49 -12.58
C ASN A 79 18.19 3.23 -11.84
N GLU A 80 19.48 2.88 -11.86
CA GLU A 80 20.03 1.75 -11.10
C GLU A 80 19.83 1.92 -9.57
N ILE A 81 20.00 3.14 -9.03
CA ILE A 81 19.64 3.43 -7.62
C ILE A 81 18.14 3.17 -7.39
N SER A 82 17.28 3.53 -8.34
CA SER A 82 15.83 3.33 -8.24
C SER A 82 15.41 1.87 -8.32
N ASP A 83 16.11 1.07 -9.12
CA ASP A 83 15.80 -0.34 -9.40
C ASP A 83 16.38 -1.27 -8.34
N ALA A 84 17.61 -1.04 -7.87
CA ALA A 84 18.19 -1.81 -6.76
C ALA A 84 17.46 -1.56 -5.43
N ARG A 85 16.59 -0.55 -5.34
CA ARG A 85 15.63 -0.42 -4.25
C ARG A 85 14.56 -1.53 -4.25
N VAL A 86 14.44 -2.41 -5.24
CA VAL A 86 13.38 -3.44 -5.23
C VAL A 86 13.49 -4.37 -4.01
N GLN A 87 14.68 -4.78 -3.59
CA GLN A 87 14.85 -5.52 -2.31
C GLN A 87 14.55 -4.63 -1.09
N ASP A 88 14.94 -3.34 -1.12
CA ASP A 88 14.57 -2.33 -0.09
C ASP A 88 13.06 -1.99 -0.10
N LYS A 89 12.33 -2.36 -1.17
CA LYS A 89 10.90 -2.09 -1.38
C LYS A 89 10.04 -3.27 -0.92
N ILE A 90 10.59 -4.48 -0.80
CA ILE A 90 9.86 -5.64 -0.25
C ILE A 90 9.50 -5.34 1.21
N GLY A 91 8.22 -5.49 1.54
CA GLY A 91 7.70 -5.16 2.87
C GLY A 91 7.28 -3.69 3.05
N LEU A 92 7.37 -2.85 2.02
CA LEU A 92 6.79 -1.51 2.09
C LEU A 92 5.29 -1.53 2.33
N SER A 93 4.58 -2.54 1.81
CA SER A 93 3.13 -2.66 2.02
C SER A 93 2.79 -2.87 3.49
N ILE A 94 3.46 -3.82 4.15
CA ILE A 94 3.24 -4.08 5.58
C ILE A 94 3.69 -2.89 6.44
N SER A 95 4.84 -2.28 6.13
CA SER A 95 5.31 -1.06 6.81
C SER A 95 4.32 0.11 6.66
N ARG A 96 3.71 0.28 5.47
CA ARG A 96 2.69 1.30 5.22
C ARG A 96 1.43 1.03 6.05
N ILE A 97 1.00 -0.23 6.15
CA ILE A 97 -0.11 -0.63 7.02
C ILE A 97 0.18 -0.24 8.47
N ASP A 98 1.38 -0.52 8.98
CA ASP A 98 1.76 -0.20 10.36
C ASP A 98 1.76 1.32 10.61
N ILE A 99 2.37 2.10 9.71
CA ILE A 99 2.41 3.56 9.80
C ILE A 99 0.99 4.15 9.80
N LEU A 100 0.11 3.69 8.89
CA LEU A 100 -1.26 4.19 8.82
C LEU A 100 -2.09 3.74 10.03
N SER A 101 -1.90 2.52 10.51
CA SER A 101 -2.54 2.02 11.73
C SER A 101 -2.15 2.87 12.93
N PHE A 102 -0.87 3.21 13.06
CA PHE A 102 -0.38 4.07 14.13
C PHE A 102 -0.93 5.51 14.05
N LYS A 103 -0.95 6.09 12.84
CA LYS A 103 -1.49 7.44 12.58
C LYS A 103 -3.00 7.54 12.74
N THR A 104 -3.72 6.42 12.71
CA THR A 104 -5.17 6.39 12.91
C THR A 104 -5.50 6.74 14.36
N THR A 105 -6.24 7.83 14.55
CA THR A 105 -6.69 8.33 15.87
C THR A 105 -8.20 8.21 16.07
N PHE A 106 -8.88 7.57 15.12
CA PHE A 106 -10.34 7.46 15.11
C PHE A 106 -10.90 6.81 16.38
N ASP A 107 -11.74 7.56 17.09
CA ASP A 107 -12.56 7.07 18.20
C ASP A 107 -13.92 6.65 17.63
N VAL A 108 -14.12 5.34 17.51
CA VAL A 108 -15.30 4.74 16.87
C VAL A 108 -16.62 5.13 17.56
N LYS A 109 -16.61 5.36 18.87
CA LYS A 109 -17.81 5.75 19.63
C LYS A 109 -18.15 7.21 19.42
N LYS A 110 -17.13 8.08 19.40
CA LYS A 110 -17.28 9.52 19.19
C LYS A 110 -17.38 9.90 17.71
N LYS A 111 -17.10 8.96 16.79
CA LYS A 111 -17.07 9.14 15.34
C LYS A 111 -16.19 10.32 14.92
N ARG A 112 -15.01 10.45 15.53
CA ARG A 112 -14.09 11.57 15.28
C ARG A 112 -12.64 11.13 15.29
N GLY A 113 -11.78 11.93 14.67
CA GLY A 113 -10.35 11.68 14.54
C GLY A 113 -9.96 11.19 13.15
N LEU A 114 -8.68 10.85 13.01
CA LEU A 114 -8.06 10.53 11.74
C LEU A 114 -8.35 9.08 11.33
N VAL A 115 -8.87 8.90 10.12
CA VAL A 115 -9.05 7.61 9.45
C VAL A 115 -8.13 7.48 8.24
N PRO A 116 -7.58 6.29 7.95
CA PRO A 116 -6.78 6.05 6.77
C PRO A 116 -7.66 5.97 5.52
N VAL A 117 -7.21 6.56 4.43
CA VAL A 117 -7.95 6.64 3.16
C VAL A 117 -7.09 6.20 1.98
N ASN A 118 -7.74 5.62 0.97
CA ASN A 118 -7.19 5.47 -0.38
C ASN A 118 -7.58 6.69 -1.20
N ILE A 119 -6.70 7.14 -2.10
CA ILE A 119 -6.99 8.25 -3.02
C ILE A 119 -6.98 7.75 -4.45
N SER A 120 -8.03 8.09 -5.20
CA SER A 120 -8.19 7.74 -6.61
C SER A 120 -8.41 9.00 -7.44
N PHE A 121 -7.74 9.10 -8.59
CA PHE A 121 -7.84 10.26 -9.47
C PHE A 121 -8.54 9.90 -10.77
N PHE A 122 -9.65 10.59 -11.04
CA PHE A 122 -10.45 10.45 -12.25
C PHE A 122 -10.28 11.67 -13.16
N PRO A 123 -10.27 11.52 -14.50
CA PRO A 123 -10.47 12.66 -15.39
C PRO A 123 -11.74 13.42 -15.01
N GLN A 124 -11.66 14.75 -14.94
CA GLN A 124 -12.78 15.59 -14.49
C GLN A 124 -14.06 15.33 -15.29
N LYS A 125 -13.95 15.09 -16.59
CA LYS A 125 -15.07 14.81 -17.50
C LYS A 125 -15.78 13.47 -17.22
N GLN A 126 -15.08 12.51 -16.61
CA GLN A 126 -15.59 11.16 -16.36
C GLN A 126 -16.14 10.98 -14.94
N PHE A 127 -15.73 11.85 -14.00
CA PHE A 127 -15.97 11.64 -12.57
C PHE A 127 -17.44 11.45 -12.21
N ASN A 128 -18.34 12.26 -12.78
CA ASN A 128 -19.77 12.18 -12.46
C ASN A 128 -20.40 10.85 -12.90
N ASP A 129 -19.98 10.31 -14.04
CA ASP A 129 -20.50 9.02 -14.53
C ASP A 129 -19.87 7.85 -13.78
N ALA A 130 -18.57 7.93 -13.47
CA ALA A 130 -17.91 6.98 -12.58
C ALA A 130 -18.60 6.93 -11.20
N MET A 131 -18.99 8.07 -10.64
CA MET A 131 -19.74 8.15 -9.38
C MET A 131 -21.09 7.45 -9.45
N LYS A 132 -21.81 7.51 -10.59
CA LYS A 132 -23.08 6.77 -10.76
C LYS A 132 -22.87 5.27 -10.71
N VAL A 133 -21.78 4.76 -11.29
CA VAL A 133 -21.40 3.34 -11.22
C VAL A 133 -20.98 2.93 -9.81
N MET A 134 -20.28 3.81 -9.10
CA MET A 134 -19.81 3.53 -7.74
C MET A 134 -20.93 3.53 -6.69
N LYS A 135 -21.97 4.37 -6.83
CA LYS A 135 -23.06 4.51 -5.83
C LYS A 135 -23.71 3.16 -5.46
N PRO A 136 -24.13 2.30 -6.41
CA PRO A 136 -24.66 0.97 -6.10
C PRO A 136 -23.73 0.08 -5.25
N VAL A 137 -22.41 0.18 -5.44
CA VAL A 137 -21.42 -0.58 -4.66
C VAL A 137 -21.44 -0.15 -3.19
N PHE A 138 -21.51 1.15 -2.93
CA PHE A 138 -21.65 1.68 -1.57
C PHE A 138 -22.98 1.28 -0.93
N GLN A 139 -24.08 1.34 -1.69
CA GLN A 139 -25.42 0.94 -1.22
C GLN A 139 -25.50 -0.54 -0.84
N LYS A 140 -24.79 -1.40 -1.56
CA LYS A 140 -24.64 -2.84 -1.24
C LYS A 140 -23.65 -3.10 -0.09
N LYS A 141 -23.11 -2.06 0.55
CA LYS A 141 -22.08 -2.14 1.60
C LYS A 141 -20.84 -2.90 1.14
N LEU A 142 -20.52 -2.83 -0.16
CA LEU A 142 -19.32 -3.43 -0.73
C LEU A 142 -18.08 -2.53 -0.57
N ALA A 143 -18.16 -1.51 0.28
CA ALA A 143 -17.07 -0.63 0.67
C ALA A 143 -16.95 -0.58 2.19
N VAL A 144 -15.78 -0.17 2.70
CA VAL A 144 -15.54 -0.06 4.15
C VAL A 144 -16.50 0.92 4.83
N SER A 145 -16.90 1.99 4.14
CA SER A 145 -17.88 2.97 4.61
C SER A 145 -18.52 3.69 3.43
N SER A 146 -19.74 4.23 3.61
CA SER A 146 -20.39 5.14 2.65
C SER A 146 -19.75 6.52 2.58
N ARG A 147 -18.87 6.86 3.54
CA ARG A 147 -18.27 8.19 3.62
C ARG A 147 -17.06 8.33 2.71
N VAL A 148 -17.07 9.37 1.90
CA VAL A 148 -16.02 9.72 0.94
C VAL A 148 -15.69 11.20 1.02
N ALA A 149 -14.53 11.60 0.50
CA ALA A 149 -14.23 13.01 0.27
C ALA A 149 -13.84 13.23 -1.19
N VAL A 150 -14.20 14.38 -1.75
CA VAL A 150 -13.91 14.74 -3.14
C VAL A 150 -13.20 16.08 -3.17
N ALA A 151 -12.17 16.19 -4.00
CA ALA A 151 -11.44 17.42 -4.21
C ALA A 151 -11.18 17.66 -5.70
N ALA A 152 -11.37 18.90 -6.14
CA ALA A 152 -10.99 19.35 -7.47
C ALA A 152 -9.47 19.53 -7.60
N ALA A 153 -8.97 19.62 -8.83
CA ALA A 153 -7.57 19.94 -9.12
C ALA A 153 -7.05 21.13 -8.30
N GLY A 154 -5.83 21.01 -7.76
CA GLY A 154 -5.20 22.02 -6.92
C GLY A 154 -5.60 21.99 -5.43
N ASN A 155 -6.75 21.37 -5.08
CA ASN A 155 -7.14 21.14 -3.69
C ASN A 155 -6.50 19.85 -3.14
N THR A 156 -6.62 19.63 -1.83
CA THR A 156 -6.00 18.49 -1.14
C THR A 156 -6.99 17.47 -0.58
N LEU A 157 -6.56 16.21 -0.56
CA LEU A 157 -7.15 15.13 0.21
C LEU A 157 -6.09 14.60 1.17
N GLY A 158 -6.19 14.98 2.44
CA GLY A 158 -5.10 14.79 3.40
C GLY A 158 -3.88 15.64 3.01
N ASP A 159 -2.73 15.00 2.87
CA ASP A 159 -1.46 15.60 2.42
C ASP A 159 -1.22 15.48 0.91
N ILE A 160 -2.21 14.98 0.14
CA ILE A 160 -2.08 14.77 -1.30
C ILE A 160 -2.80 15.86 -2.08
N VAL A 161 -2.08 16.51 -2.99
CA VAL A 161 -2.63 17.50 -3.92
C VAL A 161 -3.23 16.80 -5.15
N VAL A 162 -4.44 17.19 -5.54
CA VAL A 162 -5.10 16.66 -6.73
C VAL A 162 -4.45 17.25 -8.00
N PRO A 163 -3.99 16.42 -8.96
CA PRO A 163 -3.35 16.89 -10.17
C PRO A 163 -4.27 17.73 -11.08
N PRO A 164 -3.71 18.61 -11.92
CA PRO A 164 -4.47 19.32 -12.96
C PRO A 164 -5.28 18.37 -13.86
N GLY A 165 -6.50 18.78 -14.22
CA GLY A 165 -7.40 18.01 -15.10
C GLY A 165 -8.05 16.77 -14.46
N LYS A 166 -7.77 16.50 -13.18
CA LYS A 166 -8.32 15.36 -12.43
C LYS A 166 -9.23 15.82 -11.28
N VAL A 167 -10.08 14.90 -10.82
CA VAL A 167 -10.85 14.98 -9.58
C VAL A 167 -10.36 13.85 -8.68
N GLY A 168 -10.03 14.19 -7.43
CA GLY A 168 -9.62 13.22 -6.42
C GLY A 168 -10.83 12.71 -5.64
N LEU A 169 -10.87 11.40 -5.39
CA LEU A 169 -11.82 10.72 -4.51
C LEU A 169 -11.05 10.03 -3.38
N ALA A 170 -11.44 10.27 -2.15
CA ALA A 170 -10.95 9.56 -0.98
C ALA A 170 -11.99 8.54 -0.48
N THR A 171 -11.60 7.28 -0.31
CA THR A 171 -12.42 6.23 0.31
C THR A 171 -11.73 5.68 1.55
N ILE A 172 -12.49 5.30 2.58
CA ILE A 172 -11.93 4.76 3.82
C ILE A 172 -11.26 3.41 3.55
N CYS A 173 -10.04 3.23 4.08
CA CYS A 173 -9.28 2.00 3.99
C CYS A 173 -9.60 1.05 5.15
N SER A 174 -9.55 -0.26 4.92
CA SER A 174 -9.79 -1.27 5.96
C SER A 174 -8.78 -1.21 7.12
N ILE A 175 -7.63 -0.54 6.91
CA ILE A 175 -6.62 -0.25 7.96
C ILE A 175 -7.25 0.55 9.12
N VAL A 176 -8.40 1.21 8.95
CA VAL A 176 -9.12 1.82 10.08
C VAL A 176 -9.40 0.80 11.20
N ILE A 177 -9.66 -0.46 10.83
CA ILE A 177 -9.86 -1.56 11.78
C ILE A 177 -8.56 -1.86 12.52
N ASN A 178 -7.43 -1.92 11.79
CA ASN A 178 -6.13 -2.10 12.42
C ASN A 178 -5.83 -1.00 13.46
N GLY A 179 -6.06 0.26 13.08
CA GLY A 179 -5.83 1.40 13.96
C GLY A 179 -6.67 1.36 15.24
N VAL A 180 -7.98 1.14 15.12
CA VAL A 180 -8.87 1.08 16.29
C VAL A 180 -8.55 -0.12 17.19
N LEU A 181 -8.32 -1.30 16.63
CA LEU A 181 -7.97 -2.49 17.42
C LEU A 181 -6.64 -2.30 18.16
N LEU A 182 -5.65 -1.69 17.50
CA LEU A 182 -4.37 -1.34 18.14
C LEU A 182 -4.57 -0.41 19.35
N LYS A 183 -5.46 0.59 19.26
CA LYS A 183 -5.79 1.48 20.40
C LYS A 183 -6.54 0.77 21.53
N HIS A 184 -7.16 -0.38 21.25
CA HIS A 184 -7.75 -1.26 22.27
C HIS A 184 -6.75 -2.30 22.81
N GLY A 185 -5.47 -2.21 22.44
CA GLY A 185 -4.44 -3.16 22.87
C GLY A 185 -4.53 -4.53 22.19
N ILE A 186 -5.27 -4.64 21.08
CA ILE A 186 -5.40 -5.88 20.31
C ILE A 186 -4.43 -5.85 19.14
N PRO A 187 -3.38 -6.69 19.12
CA PRO A 187 -2.52 -6.81 17.96
C PRO A 187 -3.26 -7.51 16.82
N ILE A 188 -3.00 -7.07 15.60
CA ILE A 188 -3.59 -7.62 14.38
C ILE A 188 -2.48 -7.86 13.37
N ASP A 189 -2.45 -9.06 12.82
CA ASP A 189 -1.47 -9.46 11.81
C ASP A 189 -2.09 -9.32 10.42
N SER A 190 -1.42 -8.56 9.54
CA SER A 190 -1.88 -8.30 8.19
C SER A 190 -1.21 -9.25 7.21
N LYS A 191 -1.89 -10.37 6.89
CA LYS A 191 -1.31 -11.47 6.11
C LYS A 191 -1.24 -11.17 4.60
N PHE A 192 -2.38 -10.89 3.97
CA PHE A 192 -2.47 -10.66 2.52
C PHE A 192 -3.70 -9.85 2.10
N GLY A 193 -3.61 -9.26 0.91
CA GLY A 193 -4.77 -8.79 0.13
C GLY A 193 -5.09 -9.81 -0.95
N GLY A 194 -6.35 -9.92 -1.36
CA GLY A 194 -6.78 -10.96 -2.28
C GLY A 194 -8.09 -10.65 -3.01
N ILE A 195 -8.42 -11.57 -3.92
CA ILE A 195 -9.72 -11.60 -4.59
C ILE A 195 -10.60 -12.63 -3.89
N LEU A 196 -11.71 -12.16 -3.33
CA LEU A 196 -12.71 -12.97 -2.68
C LEU A 196 -13.86 -13.25 -3.64
N GLN A 197 -14.11 -14.52 -3.91
CA GLN A 197 -15.25 -14.96 -4.70
C GLN A 197 -16.53 -14.90 -3.86
N MET A 198 -17.58 -14.32 -4.44
CA MET A 198 -18.93 -14.28 -3.89
C MET A 198 -19.87 -15.10 -4.77
N ARG A 199 -20.83 -15.78 -4.12
CA ARG A 199 -21.86 -16.59 -4.76
C ARG A 199 -23.17 -16.46 -4.00
N LYS A 200 -24.27 -16.14 -4.70
CA LYS A 200 -25.60 -15.90 -4.12
C LYS A 200 -25.59 -14.90 -2.96
N GLY A 201 -24.75 -13.87 -3.04
CA GLY A 201 -24.58 -12.85 -1.99
C GLY A 201 -23.73 -13.28 -0.79
N GLU A 202 -23.25 -14.54 -0.76
CA GLU A 202 -22.42 -15.08 0.31
C GLU A 202 -20.94 -15.12 -0.11
N ILE A 203 -20.04 -15.03 0.88
CA ILE A 203 -18.61 -15.22 0.65
C ILE A 203 -18.28 -16.70 0.46
N LEU A 204 -17.43 -17.03 -0.52
CA LEU A 204 -17.08 -18.42 -0.82
C LEU A 204 -15.64 -18.75 -0.43
N ARG A 205 -14.66 -18.18 -1.14
CA ARG A 205 -13.23 -18.45 -0.95
C ARG A 205 -12.38 -17.35 -1.55
N PHE A 206 -11.14 -17.23 -1.07
CA PHE A 206 -10.13 -16.49 -1.82
C PHE A 206 -9.72 -17.29 -3.06
N VAL A 207 -9.63 -16.61 -4.20
CA VAL A 207 -9.17 -17.22 -5.47
C VAL A 207 -7.80 -16.70 -5.89
N GLU A 208 -7.39 -15.56 -5.37
CA GLU A 208 -6.07 -14.95 -5.58
C GLU A 208 -5.62 -14.27 -4.29
N LEU A 209 -4.32 -14.29 -4.01
CA LEU A 209 -3.74 -13.65 -2.83
C LEU A 209 -2.32 -13.14 -3.10
N ILE A 210 -1.97 -12.03 -2.47
CA ILE A 210 -0.61 -11.47 -2.45
C ILE A 210 -0.29 -11.09 -1.00
N HIS A 211 0.74 -11.73 -0.44
CA HIS A 211 1.21 -11.45 0.92
C HIS A 211 1.84 -10.07 1.05
N TYR A 212 1.43 -9.29 2.06
CA TYR A 212 1.97 -7.93 2.24
C TYR A 212 3.46 -7.94 2.63
N ALA A 213 3.88 -8.93 3.42
CA ALA A 213 5.29 -9.07 3.82
C ALA A 213 6.23 -9.23 2.62
N GLY A 214 5.74 -9.84 1.53
CA GLY A 214 6.49 -10.04 0.29
C GLY A 214 6.26 -8.98 -0.77
N SER A 215 5.45 -7.94 -0.51
CA SER A 215 5.01 -7.00 -1.53
C SER A 215 5.48 -5.56 -1.27
N SER A 216 5.88 -4.89 -2.35
CA SER A 216 6.18 -3.45 -2.36
C SER A 216 4.97 -2.58 -2.70
N LEU A 217 3.93 -3.15 -3.30
CA LEU A 217 2.72 -2.48 -3.74
C LEU A 217 1.49 -3.06 -3.03
N ASP A 218 0.44 -2.25 -2.90
CA ASP A 218 -0.84 -2.75 -2.42
C ASP A 218 -1.41 -3.80 -3.41
N PRO A 219 -1.77 -5.01 -2.94
CA PRO A 219 -2.39 -6.02 -3.79
C PRO A 219 -3.62 -5.54 -4.55
N SER A 220 -4.42 -4.64 -3.97
CA SER A 220 -5.65 -4.15 -4.59
C SER A 220 -5.36 -3.36 -5.87
N GLU A 221 -4.28 -2.59 -5.91
CA GLU A 221 -3.88 -1.87 -7.14
C GLU A 221 -3.51 -2.84 -8.25
N ILE A 222 -2.81 -3.92 -7.91
CA ILE A 222 -2.41 -4.97 -8.85
C ILE A 222 -3.66 -5.66 -9.42
N PHE A 223 -4.60 -6.06 -8.56
CA PHE A 223 -5.81 -6.76 -8.99
C PHE A 223 -6.75 -5.89 -9.83
N ILE A 224 -6.90 -4.60 -9.49
CA ILE A 224 -7.70 -3.66 -10.29
C ILE A 224 -7.06 -3.49 -11.67
N ARG A 225 -5.77 -3.17 -11.74
CA ARG A 225 -5.05 -2.99 -13.02
C ARG A 225 -5.03 -4.27 -13.87
N GLY A 226 -4.97 -5.43 -13.21
CA GLY A 226 -5.06 -6.73 -13.84
C GLY A 226 -6.48 -7.14 -14.29
N LYS A 227 -7.50 -6.29 -14.07
CA LYS A 227 -8.91 -6.57 -14.38
C LYS A 227 -9.41 -7.89 -13.78
N MET A 228 -9.01 -8.16 -12.53
CA MET A 228 -9.26 -9.44 -11.87
C MET A 228 -10.55 -9.46 -11.02
N THR A 229 -11.25 -8.33 -10.92
CA THR A 229 -12.49 -8.16 -10.15
C THR A 229 -13.73 -8.20 -11.06
N SER A 230 -14.89 -8.45 -10.46
CA SER A 230 -16.21 -8.31 -11.10
C SER A 230 -17.24 -7.77 -10.10
N VAL A 231 -16.93 -6.64 -9.47
CA VAL A 231 -17.73 -6.00 -8.43
C VAL A 231 -19.13 -5.64 -8.94
N ASN A 232 -19.27 -5.16 -10.19
CA ASN A 232 -20.57 -4.84 -10.76
C ASN A 232 -21.49 -6.06 -10.87
N GLN A 233 -20.91 -7.23 -11.15
CA GLN A 233 -21.65 -8.50 -11.17
C GLN A 233 -22.13 -8.89 -9.77
N VAL A 234 -21.32 -8.64 -8.74
CA VAL A 234 -21.71 -8.88 -7.35
C VAL A 234 -22.87 -7.96 -6.93
N VAL A 235 -22.86 -6.70 -7.37
CA VAL A 235 -23.94 -5.74 -7.09
C VAL A 235 -25.27 -6.19 -7.72
N THR A 236 -25.22 -6.68 -8.96
CA THR A 236 -26.39 -7.02 -9.77
C THR A 236 -26.94 -8.42 -9.47
N ASP A 237 -26.07 -9.42 -9.49
CA ASP A 237 -26.43 -10.84 -9.43
C ASP A 237 -26.09 -11.49 -8.09
N GLY A 238 -25.31 -10.83 -7.23
CA GLY A 238 -24.75 -11.44 -6.02
C GLY A 238 -23.63 -12.46 -6.30
N GLU A 239 -23.14 -12.50 -7.53
CA GLU A 239 -22.14 -13.45 -8.04
C GLU A 239 -20.94 -12.67 -8.56
N GLY A 240 -19.72 -13.09 -8.23
CA GLY A 240 -18.53 -12.46 -8.80
C GLY A 240 -17.34 -12.40 -7.85
N LYS A 241 -16.50 -11.38 -8.04
CA LYS A 241 -15.20 -11.26 -7.38
C LYS A 241 -15.00 -9.85 -6.85
N ILE A 242 -14.73 -9.74 -5.55
CA ILE A 242 -14.43 -8.47 -4.88
C ILE A 242 -13.01 -8.46 -4.31
N LEU A 243 -12.49 -7.26 -4.05
CA LEU A 243 -11.30 -7.07 -3.24
C LEU A 243 -11.62 -7.33 -1.77
N ALA A 244 -10.79 -8.14 -1.12
CA ALA A 244 -10.85 -8.37 0.31
C ALA A 244 -9.45 -8.60 0.87
N ASN A 245 -9.32 -8.43 2.18
CA ASN A 245 -8.07 -8.53 2.90
C ASN A 245 -8.22 -9.56 4.01
N PHE A 246 -7.16 -10.31 4.28
CA PHE A 246 -7.14 -11.28 5.37
C PHE A 246 -6.26 -10.79 6.52
N ARG A 247 -6.77 -10.95 7.74
CA ARG A 247 -6.10 -10.59 8.98
C ARG A 247 -6.18 -11.74 9.96
N GLU A 248 -5.20 -11.82 10.84
CA GLU A 248 -5.26 -12.69 12.01
C GLU A 248 -5.19 -11.89 13.30
N ILE A 249 -5.91 -12.36 14.30
CA ILE A 249 -6.08 -11.71 15.60
C ILE A 249 -5.93 -12.78 16.69
N PRO A 250 -5.44 -12.45 17.89
CA PRO A 250 -5.35 -13.40 19.00
C PRO A 250 -6.72 -13.95 19.38
N ALA A 251 -6.82 -15.28 19.55
CA ALA A 251 -8.07 -15.94 19.94
C ALA A 251 -8.68 -15.36 21.24
N LEU A 252 -7.82 -15.01 22.21
CA LEU A 252 -8.22 -14.43 23.50
C LEU A 252 -8.92 -13.07 23.38
N SER A 253 -8.73 -12.36 22.25
CA SER A 253 -9.31 -11.03 22.04
C SER A 253 -10.74 -11.05 21.50
N ARG A 254 -11.32 -12.23 21.22
CA ARG A 254 -12.62 -12.40 20.55
C ARG A 254 -13.74 -11.55 21.15
N SER A 255 -13.95 -11.63 22.46
CA SER A 255 -15.05 -10.91 23.15
C SER A 255 -14.89 -9.38 23.10
N LEU A 256 -13.66 -8.89 23.04
CA LEU A 256 -13.38 -7.46 22.88
C LEU A 256 -13.59 -7.01 21.44
N ILE A 257 -13.21 -7.84 20.47
CA ILE A 257 -13.40 -7.55 19.04
C ILE A 257 -14.88 -7.49 18.69
N ASP A 258 -15.70 -8.43 19.17
CA ASP A 258 -17.15 -8.43 18.91
C ASP A 258 -17.78 -7.09 19.33
N LYS A 259 -17.39 -6.55 20.49
CA LYS A 259 -17.84 -5.22 20.97
C LYS A 259 -17.37 -4.07 20.07
N VAL A 260 -16.10 -4.10 19.64
CA VAL A 260 -15.53 -3.05 18.79
C VAL A 260 -16.18 -3.06 17.39
N ILE A 261 -16.53 -4.24 16.87
CA ILE A 261 -17.22 -4.38 15.58
C ILE A 261 -18.64 -3.82 15.63
N ASP A 262 -19.36 -4.03 16.74
CA ASP A 262 -20.66 -3.40 16.96
C ASP A 262 -20.55 -1.86 16.95
N ASP A 263 -19.50 -1.32 17.56
CA ASP A 263 -19.24 0.12 17.54
C ASP A 263 -18.93 0.61 16.12
N PHE A 264 -18.16 -0.14 15.32
CA PHE A 264 -17.91 0.18 13.90
C PHE A 264 -19.19 0.23 13.08
N ALA A 265 -20.08 -0.75 13.25
CA ALA A 265 -21.35 -0.78 12.55
C ALA A 265 -22.20 0.46 12.88
N LYS A 266 -22.25 0.86 14.16
CA LYS A 266 -22.92 2.10 14.61
C LYS A 266 -22.26 3.37 14.06
N ALA A 267 -20.96 3.32 13.78
CA ALA A 267 -20.21 4.38 13.11
C ALA A 267 -20.33 4.38 11.58
N GLY A 268 -21.12 3.48 10.97
CA GLY A 268 -21.25 3.41 9.52
C GLY A 268 -19.98 2.90 8.83
N ILE A 269 -19.19 2.10 9.54
CA ILE A 269 -18.02 1.38 9.01
C ILE A 269 -18.38 -0.10 8.99
N HIS A 270 -18.49 -0.67 7.80
CA HIS A 270 -18.90 -2.05 7.55
C HIS A 270 -17.72 -2.88 7.00
N GLY A 271 -16.53 -2.62 7.55
CA GLY A 271 -15.28 -3.14 7.02
C GLY A 271 -15.04 -4.64 7.25
N VAL A 272 -15.74 -5.28 8.19
CA VAL A 272 -15.58 -6.70 8.53
C VAL A 272 -16.64 -7.53 7.80
N LEU A 273 -16.21 -8.48 6.97
CA LEU A 273 -17.08 -9.40 6.25
C LEU A 273 -17.34 -10.68 7.02
N SER A 274 -16.30 -11.24 7.66
CA SER A 274 -16.41 -12.49 8.41
C SER A 274 -15.32 -12.62 9.45
N ILE A 275 -15.63 -13.34 10.52
CA ILE A 275 -14.72 -13.70 11.60
C ILE A 275 -14.83 -15.21 11.81
N GLY A 276 -13.69 -15.90 11.74
CA GLY A 276 -13.62 -17.35 11.89
C GLY A 276 -13.76 -17.84 13.32
N SER A 277 -13.59 -19.15 13.45
CA SER A 277 -13.38 -19.83 14.74
C SER A 277 -11.88 -19.97 15.02
N ILE A 278 -11.53 -20.23 16.28
CA ILE A 278 -10.13 -20.33 16.73
C ILE A 278 -9.43 -21.48 16.00
N GLY A 279 -8.33 -21.17 15.30
CA GLY A 279 -7.51 -22.15 14.56
C GLY A 279 -8.22 -22.85 13.40
N HIS A 280 -9.42 -22.40 13.01
CA HIS A 280 -10.15 -23.00 11.89
C HIS A 280 -9.99 -22.15 10.63
N PRO A 281 -9.77 -22.77 9.45
CA PRO A 281 -9.70 -22.05 8.20
C PRO A 281 -10.97 -21.23 7.90
N VAL A 282 -10.80 -20.07 7.27
CA VAL A 282 -11.90 -19.23 6.80
C VAL A 282 -11.72 -18.99 5.31
N CYS A 283 -12.76 -19.23 4.49
CA CYS A 283 -12.70 -19.05 3.04
C CYS A 283 -11.47 -19.72 2.40
N GLN A 284 -11.18 -20.96 2.83
CA GLN A 284 -10.04 -21.79 2.40
C GLN A 284 -8.65 -21.23 2.73
N THR A 285 -8.57 -20.26 3.65
CA THR A 285 -7.32 -19.70 4.14
C THR A 285 -6.97 -20.32 5.48
N HIS A 286 -5.72 -20.75 5.63
CA HIS A 286 -5.19 -21.27 6.89
C HIS A 286 -5.18 -20.18 7.98
N VAL A 287 -5.40 -20.59 9.23
CA VAL A 287 -5.33 -19.71 10.41
C VAL A 287 -4.33 -20.31 11.38
N ASP A 288 -3.36 -19.51 11.82
CA ASP A 288 -2.33 -19.94 12.77
C ASP A 288 -2.94 -20.40 14.12
N VAL A 289 -2.19 -21.24 14.85
CA VAL A 289 -2.62 -21.74 16.16
C VAL A 289 -2.86 -20.57 17.13
N ASN A 290 -3.93 -20.65 17.91
CA ASN A 290 -4.38 -19.59 18.84
C ASN A 290 -4.70 -18.24 18.17
N LYS A 291 -4.95 -18.23 16.86
CA LYS A 291 -5.46 -17.08 16.12
C LYS A 291 -6.89 -17.32 15.65
N ILE A 292 -7.54 -16.22 15.26
CA ILE A 292 -8.80 -16.20 14.54
C ILE A 292 -8.56 -15.46 13.22
N GLY A 293 -9.01 -16.05 12.11
CA GLY A 293 -9.02 -15.39 10.80
C GLY A 293 -10.14 -14.36 10.71
N MET A 294 -9.84 -13.20 10.14
CA MET A 294 -10.80 -12.12 9.92
C MET A 294 -10.68 -11.61 8.48
N ILE A 295 -11.81 -11.58 7.78
CA ILE A 295 -11.91 -11.10 6.40
C ILE A 295 -12.45 -9.69 6.43
N LEU A 296 -11.69 -8.76 5.83
CA LEU A 296 -12.06 -7.37 5.70
C LEU A 296 -12.39 -7.04 4.24
N ILE A 297 -13.37 -6.18 4.01
CA ILE A 297 -13.68 -5.72 2.66
C ILE A 297 -12.65 -4.70 2.16
N GLY A 298 -12.33 -4.74 0.87
CA GLY A 298 -11.47 -3.77 0.22
C GLY A 298 -12.11 -2.39 0.09
N GLY A 299 -11.41 -1.35 0.54
CA GLY A 299 -11.88 0.04 0.43
C GLY A 299 -11.92 0.59 -1.01
N LEU A 300 -11.34 -0.15 -1.97
CA LEU A 300 -11.28 0.22 -3.38
C LEU A 300 -12.30 -0.51 -4.26
N ASN A 301 -13.18 -1.34 -3.71
CA ASN A 301 -14.24 -2.02 -4.49
C ASN A 301 -15.11 -1.07 -5.33
N PRO A 302 -15.55 0.12 -4.84
CA PRO A 302 -16.24 1.08 -5.69
C PRO A 302 -15.39 1.50 -6.89
N VAL A 303 -14.12 1.79 -6.66
CA VAL A 303 -13.22 2.21 -7.73
C VAL A 303 -12.93 1.06 -8.72
N ALA A 304 -12.86 -0.18 -8.23
CA ALA A 304 -12.77 -1.36 -9.07
C ALA A 304 -13.98 -1.49 -10.00
N ALA A 305 -15.20 -1.27 -9.50
CA ALA A 305 -16.42 -1.24 -10.31
C ALA A 305 -16.41 -0.16 -11.39
N ALA A 306 -15.88 1.04 -11.09
CA ALA A 306 -15.69 2.07 -12.11
C ALA A 306 -14.65 1.62 -13.15
N TYR A 307 -13.54 1.00 -12.72
CA TYR A 307 -12.53 0.50 -13.64
C TYR A 307 -13.06 -0.62 -14.57
N GLU A 308 -13.95 -1.48 -14.06
CA GLU A 308 -14.64 -2.53 -14.82
C GLU A 308 -15.47 -1.96 -15.99
N GLU A 309 -16.09 -0.79 -15.81
CA GLU A 309 -16.85 -0.08 -16.87
C GLU A 309 -15.95 0.74 -17.82
N GLY A 310 -14.62 0.64 -17.68
CA GLY A 310 -13.67 1.28 -18.57
C GLY A 310 -13.32 2.73 -18.24
N PHE A 311 -13.65 3.21 -17.02
CA PHE A 311 -13.21 4.53 -16.56
C PHE A 311 -11.70 4.55 -16.29
N ASP A 312 -11.04 5.64 -16.70
CA ASP A 312 -9.61 5.86 -16.40
C ASP A 312 -9.47 6.31 -14.93
N VAL A 313 -8.69 5.57 -14.15
CA VAL A 313 -8.43 5.89 -12.76
C VAL A 313 -6.97 5.60 -12.38
N ASP A 314 -6.33 6.59 -11.76
CA ASP A 314 -5.04 6.41 -11.11
C ASP A 314 -5.26 6.21 -9.61
N ASN A 315 -5.00 5.00 -9.13
CA ASN A 315 -5.23 4.59 -7.74
C ASN A 315 -3.96 4.68 -6.92
N LYS A 316 -4.08 5.28 -5.74
CA LYS A 316 -3.08 5.26 -4.68
C LYS A 316 -3.72 4.67 -3.43
N ALA A 317 -3.62 3.36 -3.27
CA ALA A 317 -4.01 2.65 -2.07
C ALA A 317 -3.09 3.03 -0.90
N MET A 318 -3.59 2.87 0.33
CA MET A 318 -2.80 3.13 1.55
C MET A 318 -2.12 4.52 1.54
N SER A 319 -2.88 5.53 1.11
CA SER A 319 -2.35 6.84 0.79
C SER A 319 -2.04 7.67 2.03
N THR A 320 -3.07 8.10 2.76
CA THR A 320 -2.93 9.10 3.82
C THR A 320 -4.00 8.93 4.89
N VAL A 321 -4.05 9.85 5.86
CA VAL A 321 -5.10 9.94 6.87
C VAL A 321 -5.88 11.24 6.72
N MET A 322 -7.18 11.20 7.03
CA MET A 322 -8.07 12.36 6.98
C MET A 322 -8.98 12.38 8.21
N GLU A 323 -9.38 13.57 8.63
CA GLU A 323 -10.40 13.73 9.67
C GLU A 323 -11.72 13.12 9.19
N TYR A 324 -12.28 12.21 9.98
CA TYR A 324 -13.52 11.49 9.64
C TYR A 324 -14.68 12.43 9.27
N ASP A 325 -14.78 13.59 9.95
CA ASP A 325 -15.83 14.59 9.72
C ASP A 325 -15.70 15.30 8.36
N LYS A 326 -14.52 15.29 7.74
CA LYS A 326 -14.31 15.83 6.38
C LYS A 326 -14.85 14.89 5.29
N LEU A 327 -15.04 13.60 5.60
CA LEU A 327 -15.69 12.69 4.68
C LEU A 327 -17.21 12.83 4.82
N LYS A 328 -17.92 12.93 3.71
CA LYS A 328 -19.38 13.04 3.64
C LYS A 328 -19.98 11.75 3.16
N ASP A 329 -21.18 11.45 3.61
CA ASP A 329 -21.92 10.31 3.08
C ASP A 329 -22.17 10.51 1.59
N ILE A 330 -21.90 9.48 0.78
CA ILE A 330 -22.05 9.53 -0.68
C ILE A 330 -23.48 9.81 -1.13
N GLU A 331 -24.49 9.49 -0.32
CA GLU A 331 -25.89 9.81 -0.63
C GLU A 331 -26.18 11.31 -0.54
N LYS A 332 -25.30 12.09 0.11
CA LYS A 332 -25.40 13.55 0.24
C LYS A 332 -24.56 14.30 -0.81
N MET A 333 -24.04 13.59 -1.82
CA MET A 333 -23.13 14.11 -2.85
C MET A 333 -23.70 14.04 -4.26
#